data_AF-A0A966X7C4-F1
#
_entry.id   AF-A0A966X7C4-F1
#
_cell.length_a   1.000
_cell.length_b   1.000
_cell.length_c   1.000
_cell.angle_alpha   90.00
_cell.angle_beta   90.00
_cell.angle_gamma   90.00
#
_symmetry.space_group_name_H-M   'P 1'
#
loop_
_entity.id
_entity.type
_entity.pdbx_description
1 polymer ?
#
loop_
_entity_poly.entity_id
_entity_poly.type
_entity_poly.pdbx_seq_one_letter_code
_entity_poly.pdbx_strand_id
1 'polypeptide(L)'
;MAERKRGSTRQKRREKRNVPRGQAHIQSTFNNTIVTITDPNGNPVSWSTGGAGGFKGSRKSTPYAAGVTAESAARRAMEQGMRSVEVFVRGPGSGRESAIR
;
A
#
# COMPACT_ATOMS: atom_id res chain seq x y z
N MET A 1 9.37 -12.99 38.67
CA MET A 1 8.51 -13.10 37.47
C MET A 1 9.12 -12.21 36.40
N ALA A 2 9.72 -12.79 35.36
CA ALA A 2 10.63 -12.08 34.46
C ALA A 2 9.89 -11.29 33.37
N GLU A 3 10.24 -10.01 33.26
CA GLU A 3 9.77 -9.03 32.28
C GLU A 3 10.27 -9.37 30.87
N ARG A 4 9.37 -9.70 29.94
CA ARG A 4 9.70 -9.90 28.53
C ARG A 4 9.77 -8.53 27.83
N LYS A 5 10.96 -7.92 27.82
CA LYS A 5 11.30 -6.78 26.95
C LYS A 5 11.10 -7.20 25.48
N ARG A 6 10.06 -6.67 24.84
CA ARG A 6 9.84 -6.81 23.39
C ARG A 6 10.96 -6.08 22.67
N GLY A 7 11.90 -6.84 22.11
CA GLY A 7 12.99 -6.29 21.32
C GLY A 7 12.45 -5.44 20.18
N SER A 8 12.72 -4.14 20.24
CA SER A 8 12.54 -3.22 19.12
C SER A 8 13.43 -3.71 17.98
N THR A 9 12.82 -4.35 16.98
CA THR A 9 13.52 -4.69 15.74
C THR A 9 13.87 -3.35 15.09
N ARG A 10 15.14 -2.95 15.20
CA ARG A 10 15.72 -1.80 14.49
C ARG A 10 15.30 -1.92 13.02
N GLN A 11 14.31 -1.13 12.61
CA GLN A 11 13.99 -0.98 11.20
C GLN A 11 15.25 -0.42 10.54
N LYS A 12 15.93 -1.26 9.78
CA LYS A 12 17.00 -0.84 8.87
C LYS A 12 16.43 0.34 8.10
N ARG A 13 17.01 1.52 8.33
CA ARG A 13 16.63 2.78 7.70
C ARG A 13 16.61 2.51 6.21
N ARG A 14 15.41 2.41 5.65
CA ARG A 14 15.19 2.01 4.26
C ARG A 14 15.97 3.01 3.42
N GLU A 15 17.01 2.54 2.74
CA GLU A 15 17.77 3.37 1.82
C GLU A 15 16.77 4.03 0.88
N LYS A 16 16.89 5.36 0.73
CA LYS A 16 16.14 6.11 -0.27
C LYS A 16 16.61 5.63 -1.64
N ARG A 17 16.04 4.51 -2.09
CA ARG A 17 16.21 4.03 -3.45
C ARG A 17 15.33 4.91 -4.30
N ASN A 18 15.98 5.77 -5.08
CA ASN A 18 15.30 6.64 -6.00
C ASN A 18 14.89 5.79 -7.21
N VAL A 19 13.69 5.22 -7.16
CA VAL A 19 13.22 4.29 -8.19
C VAL A 19 12.21 5.00 -9.08
N PRO A 20 12.59 5.43 -10.30
CA PRO A 20 11.75 6.29 -11.14
C PRO A 20 10.55 5.56 -11.76
N ARG A 21 10.66 4.24 -11.95
CA ARG A 21 9.62 3.37 -12.51
C ARG A 21 9.33 2.24 -11.54
N GLY A 22 8.05 1.93 -11.31
CA GLY A 22 7.63 0.85 -10.43
C GLY A 22 6.37 0.14 -10.94
N GLN A 23 5.85 -0.77 -10.11
CA GLN A 23 4.61 -1.48 -10.35
C GLN A 23 3.68 -1.27 -9.15
N ALA A 24 2.41 -0.98 -9.40
CA ALA A 24 1.37 -0.83 -8.39
C ALA A 24 0.47 -2.07 -8.41
N HIS A 25 0.58 -2.90 -7.39
CA HIS A 25 -0.26 -4.07 -7.19
C HIS A 25 -1.46 -3.69 -6.32
N ILE A 26 -2.65 -3.75 -6.93
CA ILE A 26 -3.92 -3.49 -6.26
C ILE A 26 -4.63 -4.83 -6.10
N GLN A 27 -4.80 -5.26 -4.85
CA GLN A 27 -5.62 -6.40 -4.50
C GLN A 27 -6.94 -5.91 -3.95
N SER A 28 -8.01 -6.02 -4.75
CA SER A 28 -9.36 -5.64 -4.35
C SER A 28 -10.18 -6.88 -4.03
N THR A 29 -10.52 -7.04 -2.77
CA THR A 29 -11.42 -8.08 -2.27
C THR A 29 -12.73 -7.46 -1.79
N PHE A 30 -13.76 -8.26 -1.54
CA PHE A 30 -15.03 -7.78 -1.02
C PHE A 30 -14.94 -7.10 0.35
N ASN A 31 -13.88 -7.37 1.11
CA ASN A 31 -13.74 -6.93 2.50
C ASN A 31 -12.64 -5.88 2.69
N ASN A 32 -11.73 -5.75 1.73
CA ASN A 32 -10.57 -4.87 1.84
C ASN A 32 -9.91 -4.61 0.47
N THR A 33 -9.30 -3.43 0.34
CA THR A 33 -8.36 -3.12 -0.75
C THR A 33 -6.96 -2.94 -0.17
N ILE A 34 -6.00 -3.62 -0.78
CA ILE A 34 -4.57 -3.56 -0.43
C ILE A 34 -3.85 -3.01 -1.64
N VAL A 35 -3.10 -1.93 -1.45
CA VAL A 35 -2.29 -1.31 -2.49
C VAL A 35 -0.84 -1.43 -2.09
N THR A 36 -0.05 -2.09 -2.92
CA THR A 36 1.37 -2.29 -2.73
C THR A 36 2.09 -1.76 -3.95
N ILE A 37 3.00 -0.82 -3.74
CA ILE A 37 3.85 -0.27 -4.79
C ILE A 37 5.22 -0.90 -4.64
N THR A 38 5.72 -1.48 -5.73
CA THR A 38 6.98 -2.20 -5.79
C THR A 38 7.88 -1.60 -6.87
N ASP A 39 9.16 -1.89 -6.75
CA ASP A 39 10.12 -1.72 -7.84
C ASP A 39 9.86 -2.77 -8.94
N PRO A 40 10.41 -2.60 -10.14
CA PRO A 40 10.35 -3.60 -11.21
C PRO A 40 11.00 -4.94 -10.81
N ASN A 41 11.91 -4.90 -9.83
CA ASN A 41 12.57 -6.06 -9.25
C ASN A 41 11.73 -6.76 -8.16
N GLY A 42 10.49 -6.33 -7.92
CA GLY A 42 9.58 -6.94 -6.93
C GLY A 42 9.83 -6.51 -5.48
N ASN A 43 10.74 -5.57 -5.23
CA ASN A 43 10.94 -5.03 -3.88
C ASN A 43 9.80 -4.06 -3.54
N PRO A 44 9.03 -4.26 -2.45
CA PRO A 44 8.03 -3.28 -2.05
C PRO A 44 8.73 -1.98 -1.68
N VAL A 45 8.15 -0.85 -2.05
CA VAL A 45 8.57 0.52 -1.72
C VAL A 45 7.56 1.15 -0.76
N SER A 46 6.27 1.00 -1.02
CA SER A 46 5.23 1.44 -0.10
C SER A 46 4.06 0.48 -0.16
N TRP A 47 3.30 0.43 0.92
CA TRP A 47 2.04 -0.29 0.94
C TRP A 47 1.08 0.45 1.86
N SER A 48 -0.20 0.29 1.56
CA SER A 48 -1.30 0.76 2.39
C SER A 48 -2.48 -0.18 2.24
N THR A 49 -3.33 -0.20 3.25
CA THR A 49 -4.57 -0.97 3.24
C THR A 49 -5.71 -0.11 3.74
N GLY A 50 -6.95 -0.48 3.44
CA GLY A 50 -8.12 0.20 4.01
C GLY A 50 -8.08 0.25 5.55
N GLY A 51 -7.52 -0.79 6.18
CA GLY A 51 -7.30 -0.79 7.63
C GLY A 51 -6.24 0.21 8.12
N ALA A 52 -5.17 0.42 7.34
CA ALA A 52 -4.11 1.37 7.66
C ALA A 52 -4.55 2.84 7.49
N GLY A 53 -5.54 3.09 6.62
CA GLY A 53 -6.18 4.40 6.45
C GLY A 53 -7.20 4.75 7.55
N GLY A 54 -7.32 3.95 8.61
CA GLY A 54 -8.24 4.20 9.72
C GLY A 54 -9.68 3.72 9.49
N PHE A 55 -9.98 3.10 8.34
CA PHE A 55 -11.28 2.52 8.09
C PHE A 55 -11.46 1.22 8.90
N LYS A 56 -12.60 1.07 9.57
CA LYS A 56 -12.94 -0.10 10.42
C LYS A 56 -14.23 -0.76 9.93
N GLY A 57 -14.33 -2.08 10.13
CA GLY A 57 -15.48 -2.89 9.73
C GLY A 57 -15.79 -2.78 8.24
N SER A 58 -17.08 -2.73 7.90
CA SER A 58 -17.59 -2.64 6.52
C SER A 58 -17.16 -1.39 5.76
N ARG A 59 -16.63 -0.36 6.44
CA ARG A 59 -16.10 0.83 5.74
C ARG A 59 -14.82 0.54 4.96
N LYS A 60 -14.09 -0.54 5.29
CA LYS A 60 -12.85 -0.95 4.61
C LYS A 60 -13.07 -1.42 3.16
N SER A 61 -14.26 -1.92 2.83
CA SER A 61 -14.61 -2.41 1.50
C SER A 61 -15.21 -1.35 0.59
N THR A 62 -15.35 -0.11 1.07
CA THR A 62 -15.93 0.97 0.29
C THR A 62 -14.96 1.47 -0.80
N PRO A 63 -15.49 1.94 -1.94
CA PRO A 63 -14.67 2.55 -2.99
C PRO A 63 -13.90 3.78 -2.49
N TYR A 64 -14.49 4.53 -1.55
CA TYR A 64 -13.83 5.67 -0.92
C TYR A 64 -12.58 5.24 -0.13
N ALA A 65 -12.67 4.17 0.66
CA ALA A 65 -11.51 3.65 1.38
C ALA A 65 -10.41 3.18 0.42
N ALA A 66 -10.77 2.62 -0.74
CA ALA A 66 -9.81 2.20 -1.76
C ALA A 66 -9.03 3.39 -2.33
N GLY A 67 -9.71 4.49 -2.67
CA GLY A 67 -9.07 5.72 -3.16
C GLY A 67 -8.13 6.35 -2.13
N VAL A 68 -8.57 6.49 -0.88
CA VAL A 68 -7.72 7.04 0.20
C VAL A 68 -6.49 6.16 0.46
N THR A 69 -6.66 4.84 0.35
CA THR A 69 -5.56 3.87 0.48
C THR A 69 -4.55 4.01 -0.65
N ALA A 70 -5.04 4.13 -1.89
CA ALA A 70 -4.21 4.32 -3.08
C ALA A 70 -3.44 5.65 -3.00
N GLU A 71 -4.09 6.76 -2.63
CA GLU A 71 -3.44 8.06 -2.44
C GLU A 71 -2.33 7.99 -1.39
N SER A 72 -2.59 7.33 -0.25
CA SER A 72 -1.60 7.19 0.82
C SER A 72 -0.38 6.38 0.38
N ALA A 73 -0.58 5.32 -0.41
CA ALA A 73 0.51 4.52 -0.95
C ALA A 73 1.30 5.30 -2.02
N ALA A 74 0.59 6.01 -2.90
CA ALA A 74 1.17 6.83 -3.97
C ALA A 74 1.99 7.99 -3.41
N ARG A 75 1.49 8.72 -2.39
CA ARG A 75 2.24 9.79 -1.73
C ARG A 75 3.58 9.30 -1.21
N ARG A 76 3.58 8.16 -0.51
CA ARG A 76 4.81 7.53 -0.01
C ARG A 76 5.75 7.07 -1.12
N ALA A 77 5.24 6.67 -2.28
CA ALA A 77 6.05 6.30 -3.43
C ALA A 77 6.65 7.52 -4.15
N MET A 78 5.89 8.61 -4.27
CA MET A 78 6.36 9.88 -4.81
C MET A 78 7.50 10.47 -3.96
N GLU A 79 7.42 10.35 -2.63
CA GLU A 79 8.52 10.72 -1.71
C GLU A 79 9.82 9.93 -1.94
N GLN A 80 9.72 8.74 -2.57
CA GLN A 80 10.85 7.89 -2.95
C GLN A 80 11.29 8.10 -4.41
N GLY A 81 10.76 9.12 -5.09
CA GLY A 81 11.18 9.50 -6.44
C GLY A 81 10.50 8.73 -7.57
N MET A 82 9.40 8.02 -7.29
CA MET A 82 8.65 7.26 -8.29
C MET A 82 7.81 8.20 -9.16
N ARG A 83 7.97 8.13 -10.49
CA ARG A 83 7.29 8.99 -11.47
C ARG A 83 6.30 8.25 -12.35
N SER A 84 6.59 6.99 -12.67
CA SER A 84 5.72 6.16 -13.50
C SER A 84 5.51 4.81 -12.84
N VAL A 85 4.28 4.32 -12.88
CA VAL A 85 3.90 3.02 -12.31
C VAL A 85 3.02 2.25 -13.28
N GLU A 86 3.26 0.95 -13.39
CA GLU A 86 2.37 0.03 -14.09
C GLU A 86 1.36 -0.55 -13.11
N VAL A 87 0.06 -0.46 -13.41
CA VAL A 87 -0.99 -0.85 -12.48
C VAL A 87 -1.47 -2.28 -12.76
N PHE A 88 -1.32 -3.16 -11.77
CA PHE A 88 -1.78 -4.53 -11.79
C PHE A 88 -2.92 -4.72 -10.80
N VAL A 89 -4.11 -5.02 -11.30
CA VAL A 89 -5.28 -5.16 -10.45
C VAL A 89 -5.76 -6.61 -10.39
N ARG A 90 -6.00 -7.10 -9.18
CA ARG A 90 -6.47 -8.46 -8.91
C ARG A 90 -7.69 -8.45 -8.01
N GLY A 91 -8.63 -9.33 -8.33
CA GLY A 91 -9.82 -9.62 -7.51
C GLY A 91 -11.07 -8.81 -7.89
N PRO A 92 -12.24 -9.25 -7.40
CA PRO A 92 -13.56 -8.73 -7.79
C PRO A 92 -14.06 -7.55 -6.95
N GLY A 93 -13.25 -7.03 -6.01
CA GLY A 93 -13.72 -6.02 -5.06
C GLY A 93 -14.17 -4.71 -5.72
N SER A 94 -15.13 -4.03 -5.09
CA SER A 94 -15.71 -2.76 -5.54
C SER A 94 -14.71 -1.59 -5.55
N GLY A 95 -13.57 -1.72 -4.88
CA GLY A 95 -12.52 -0.71 -4.83
C GLY A 95 -11.61 -0.67 -6.06
N ARG A 96 -11.88 -1.48 -7.08
CA ARG A 96 -11.01 -1.68 -8.25
C ARG A 96 -10.74 -0.39 -9.01
N GLU A 97 -11.80 0.30 -9.45
CA GLU A 97 -11.68 1.51 -10.27
C GLU A 97 -11.27 2.72 -9.43
N SER A 98 -11.78 2.82 -8.20
CA SER A 98 -11.43 3.92 -7.29
C SER A 98 -9.97 3.92 -6.85
N ALA A 99 -9.27 2.78 -6.94
CA ALA A 99 -7.84 2.71 -6.66
C ALA A 99 -6.96 2.99 -7.89
N ILE A 100 -7.53 2.99 -9.11
CA ILE A 100 -6.84 3.37 -10.35
C ILE A 100 -6.95 4.89 -10.59
N ARG A 101 -8.08 5.47 -10.18
CA ARG A 101 -8.38 6.90 -10.28
C ARG A 101 -7.48 7.73 -9.37
#